data_AF-A0A0C2DDE9-F1
#
_entry.id   AF-A0A0C2DDE9-F1
#
_cell.length_a   1.000
_cell.length_b   1.000
_cell.length_c   1.000
_cell.angle_alpha   90.00
_cell.angle_beta   90.00
_cell.angle_gamma   90.00
#
_symmetry.space_group_name_H-M   'P 1'
#
loop_
_entity.id
_entity.type
_entity.pdbx_description
1 polymer ?
#
loop_
_entity_poly.entity_id
_entity_poly.type
_entity_poly.pdbx_seq_one_letter_code
_entity_poly.pdbx_strand_id
1 'polypeptide(L)'
;MLVANDDDVIDASEREEDESSNKERCLMFEGCRVLVTVLEAHYPELVKDVREFVNELQRINLLNEERWTFVLANLDHEMEKRLEQIRAESEKTVNAAHLDDKTRLEIIAEKSRLITSSVYRILDDLYERTCLREPTTQNERLFVQVYGEKLQSMFEQSRANRKSAEKSWAPFKHMLGILLQKNSRRGGHALQMPEISPILSELSKSSIPIPGQENIEFSEVVTIDRVLKNALVLPTKTRPKKIAFIGSEGKEYVT
;
A
#
# COMPACT_ATOMS: atom_id res chain seq x y z
N MET A 1 38.51 -37.53 -3.85
CA MET A 1 38.70 -36.07 -3.96
C MET A 1 37.32 -35.50 -4.15
N LEU A 2 36.80 -34.87 -3.09
CA LEU A 2 35.46 -34.28 -3.03
C LEU A 2 35.45 -33.00 -3.88
N VAL A 3 34.52 -32.89 -4.82
CA VAL A 3 34.17 -31.60 -5.42
C VAL A 3 32.86 -31.20 -4.74
N ALA A 4 32.97 -30.33 -3.73
CA ALA A 4 31.80 -29.63 -3.21
C ALA A 4 31.34 -28.68 -4.31
N ASN A 5 30.04 -28.71 -4.62
CA ASN A 5 29.42 -27.81 -5.59
C ASN A 5 29.49 -26.38 -5.06
N ASP A 6 30.12 -25.47 -5.81
CA ASP A 6 30.16 -24.04 -5.49
C ASP A 6 28.75 -23.40 -5.45
N ASP A 7 27.75 -24.00 -6.13
CA ASP A 7 26.35 -23.52 -6.11
C ASP A 7 25.63 -23.75 -4.77
N ASP A 8 25.97 -24.82 -4.02
CA ASP A 8 25.34 -25.11 -2.72
C ASP A 8 25.87 -24.18 -1.62
N VAL A 9 27.08 -23.63 -1.79
CA VAL A 9 27.71 -22.71 -0.83
C VAL A 9 27.11 -21.31 -0.94
N ILE A 10 26.76 -20.88 -2.16
CA ILE A 10 26.16 -19.56 -2.42
C ILE A 10 24.72 -19.52 -1.87
N ASP A 11 23.89 -20.53 -2.15
CA ASP A 11 22.50 -20.62 -1.65
C ASP A 11 22.43 -20.80 -0.12
N ALA A 12 23.40 -21.48 0.50
CA ALA A 12 23.51 -21.55 1.95
C ALA A 12 23.91 -20.19 2.57
N SER A 13 24.85 -19.46 1.95
CA SER A 13 25.30 -18.16 2.44
C SER A 13 24.25 -17.06 2.34
N GLU A 14 23.47 -17.01 1.24
CA GLU A 14 22.38 -16.05 1.08
C GLU A 14 21.24 -16.31 2.09
N ARG A 15 20.95 -17.58 2.40
CA ARG A 15 19.96 -17.96 3.41
C ARG A 15 20.40 -17.62 4.84
N GLU A 16 21.68 -17.82 5.17
CA GLU A 16 22.23 -17.45 6.49
C GLU A 16 22.29 -15.92 6.69
N GLU A 17 22.60 -15.17 5.64
CA GLU A 17 22.55 -13.69 5.66
C GLU A 17 21.12 -13.16 5.80
N ASP A 18 20.15 -13.75 5.08
CA ASP A 18 18.73 -13.39 5.21
C ASP A 18 18.17 -13.73 6.60
N GLU A 19 18.53 -14.88 7.18
CA GLU A 19 18.13 -15.23 8.54
C GLU A 19 18.76 -14.30 9.60
N SER A 20 20.03 -13.95 9.43
CA SER A 20 20.73 -13.01 10.30
C SER A 20 20.12 -11.60 10.23
N SER A 21 19.86 -11.09 9.03
CA SER A 21 19.21 -9.81 8.81
C SER A 21 17.80 -9.78 9.39
N ASN A 22 17.04 -10.87 9.23
CA ASN A 22 15.70 -10.99 9.79
C ASN A 22 15.72 -11.00 11.33
N LYS A 23 16.70 -11.69 11.92
CA LYS A 23 16.90 -11.72 13.38
C LYS A 23 17.29 -10.34 13.94
N GLU A 24 18.16 -9.61 13.26
CA GLU A 24 18.53 -8.23 13.64
C GLU A 24 17.31 -7.29 13.57
N ARG A 25 16.50 -7.40 12.52
CA ARG A 25 15.23 -6.66 12.42
C ARG A 25 14.26 -7.00 13.55
N CYS A 26 14.15 -8.27 13.93
CA CYS A 26 13.33 -8.68 15.07
C CYS A 26 13.83 -8.07 16.39
N LEU A 27 15.14 -8.05 16.62
CA LEU A 27 15.73 -7.44 17.83
C LEU A 27 15.50 -5.92 17.86
N MET A 28 15.66 -5.23 16.73
CA MET A 28 15.36 -3.80 16.62
C MET A 28 13.89 -3.51 16.88
N PHE A 29 12.98 -4.31 16.33
CA PHE A 29 11.55 -4.16 16.57
C PHE A 29 11.20 -4.33 18.06
N GLU A 30 11.78 -5.35 18.71
CA GLU A 30 11.60 -5.58 20.13
C GLU A 30 12.15 -4.41 20.98
N GLY A 31 13.34 -3.92 20.65
CA GLY A 31 13.94 -2.75 21.30
C GLY A 31 13.05 -1.51 21.18
N CYS A 32 12.56 -1.21 19.98
CA CYS A 32 11.61 -0.11 19.75
C CYS A 32 10.31 -0.28 20.54
N ARG A 33 9.78 -1.51 20.62
CA ARG A 33 8.56 -1.80 21.39
C ARG A 33 8.75 -1.51 22.89
N VAL A 34 9.88 -1.92 23.46
CA VAL A 34 10.22 -1.64 24.85
C VAL A 34 10.36 -0.13 25.08
N LEU A 35 11.06 0.58 24.19
CA LEU A 35 11.21 2.05 24.27
C LEU A 35 9.86 2.77 24.22
N VAL A 36 8.98 2.40 23.29
CA VAL A 36 7.63 2.98 23.20
C VAL A 36 6.84 2.69 24.48
N THR A 37 6.95 1.50 25.06
CA THR A 37 6.27 1.15 26.32
C THR A 37 6.73 2.05 27.47
N VAL A 38 8.03 2.31 27.57
CA VAL A 38 8.59 3.23 28.58
C VAL A 38 8.12 4.66 28.33
N LEU A 39 8.16 5.13 27.08
CA LEU A 39 7.69 6.47 26.72
C LEU A 39 6.19 6.64 27.01
N GLU A 40 5.37 5.62 26.75
CA GLU A 40 3.92 5.64 27.01
C GLU A 40 3.61 5.68 28.51
N ALA A 41 4.47 5.09 29.36
CA ALA A 41 4.34 5.19 30.80
C ALA A 41 4.68 6.58 31.36
N HIS A 42 5.62 7.31 30.73
CA HIS A 42 6.06 8.64 31.19
C HIS A 42 5.30 9.79 30.52
N TYR A 43 4.94 9.65 29.25
CA TYR A 43 4.33 10.69 28.41
C TYR A 43 3.15 10.13 27.60
N PRO A 44 2.11 9.58 28.25
CA PRO A 44 1.02 8.86 27.58
C PRO A 44 0.31 9.70 26.51
N GLU A 45 -0.02 10.97 26.82
CA GLU A 45 -0.71 11.84 25.86
C GLU A 45 0.18 12.22 24.67
N LEU A 46 1.47 12.52 24.88
CA LEU A 46 2.38 12.82 23.78
C LEU A 46 2.54 11.61 22.84
N VAL A 47 2.70 10.40 23.40
CA VAL A 47 2.82 9.18 22.60
C VAL A 47 1.54 8.93 21.80
N LYS A 48 0.37 9.12 22.42
CA LYS A 48 -0.93 9.00 21.75
C LYS A 48 -1.07 10.02 20.62
N ASP A 49 -0.78 11.29 20.88
CA ASP A 49 -0.88 12.39 19.91
C ASP A 49 0.07 12.16 18.72
N VAL A 50 1.33 11.77 18.99
CA VAL A 50 2.29 11.43 17.94
C VAL A 50 1.83 10.22 17.12
N ARG A 51 1.30 9.19 17.77
CA ARG A 51 0.78 7.98 17.10
C ARG A 51 -0.38 8.33 16.18
N GLU A 52 -1.32 9.14 16.65
CA GLU A 52 -2.43 9.63 15.84
C GLU A 52 -1.92 10.48 14.67
N PHE A 53 -1.07 11.47 14.93
CA PHE A 53 -0.46 12.31 13.91
C PHE A 53 0.24 11.52 12.80
N VAL A 54 1.07 10.53 13.15
CA VAL A 54 1.75 9.66 12.18
C VAL A 54 0.74 8.84 11.37
N ASN A 55 -0.30 8.30 11.99
CA ASN A 55 -1.35 7.54 11.30
C ASN A 55 -2.09 8.41 10.28
N GLU A 56 -2.40 9.67 10.63
CA GLU A 56 -3.04 10.62 9.73
C GLU A 56 -2.15 10.98 8.53
N LEU A 57 -0.86 11.26 8.78
CA LEU A 57 0.12 11.52 7.71
C LEU A 57 0.28 10.33 6.78
N GLN A 58 0.35 9.10 7.31
CA GLN A 58 0.40 7.88 6.51
C GLN A 58 -0.85 7.70 5.64
N ARG A 59 -2.03 8.03 6.18
CA ARG A 59 -3.29 7.97 5.40
C ARG A 59 -3.32 9.01 4.28
N ILE A 60 -2.88 10.25 4.56
CA ILE A 60 -2.80 11.33 3.57
C ILE A 60 -1.76 11.04 2.48
N ASN A 61 -0.66 10.37 2.83
CA ASN A 61 0.44 10.08 1.91
C ASN A 61 -0.04 9.38 0.64
N LEU A 62 -0.99 8.44 0.78
CA LEU A 62 -1.58 7.70 -0.32
C LEU A 62 -3.10 7.65 -0.19
N LEU A 63 -3.80 8.50 -0.92
CA LEU A 63 -5.27 8.50 -0.94
C LEU A 63 -5.81 7.29 -1.69
N ASN A 64 -7.10 6.96 -1.53
CA ASN A 64 -7.70 5.75 -2.13
C ASN A 64 -7.50 5.67 -3.65
N GLU A 65 -7.70 6.76 -4.38
CA GLU A 65 -7.51 6.80 -5.84
C GLU A 65 -6.06 6.44 -6.23
N GLU A 66 -5.09 6.95 -5.49
CA GLU A 66 -3.66 6.71 -5.73
C GLU A 66 -3.26 5.28 -5.34
N ARG A 67 -3.78 4.79 -4.19
CA ARG A 67 -3.58 3.42 -3.73
C ARG A 67 -4.10 2.40 -4.73
N TRP A 68 -5.33 2.58 -5.21
CA TRP A 68 -5.92 1.72 -6.23
C TRP A 68 -5.12 1.75 -7.53
N THR A 69 -4.69 2.93 -7.97
CA THR A 69 -3.85 3.06 -9.18
C THR A 69 -2.52 2.31 -9.01
N PHE A 70 -1.84 2.51 -7.87
CA PHE A 70 -0.56 1.89 -7.58
C PHE A 70 -0.67 0.36 -7.49
N VAL A 71 -1.64 -0.15 -6.73
CA VAL A 71 -1.82 -1.60 -6.57
C VAL A 71 -2.19 -2.24 -7.90
N LEU A 72 -3.15 -1.69 -8.65
CA LEU A 72 -3.53 -2.24 -9.96
C LEU A 72 -2.38 -2.21 -10.97
N ALA A 73 -1.56 -1.14 -11.01
CA ALA A 73 -0.42 -1.06 -11.91
C ALA A 73 0.64 -2.13 -11.60
N ASN A 74 0.96 -2.34 -10.32
CA ASN A 74 1.91 -3.39 -9.92
C ASN A 74 1.35 -4.79 -10.19
N LEU A 75 0.07 -5.01 -9.89
CA LEU A 75 -0.58 -6.30 -10.14
C LEU A 75 -0.79 -6.58 -11.64
N ASP A 76 -0.93 -5.59 -12.51
CA ASP A 76 -0.99 -5.81 -13.96
C ASP A 76 0.33 -6.42 -14.46
N HIS A 77 1.46 -5.86 -14.03
CA HIS A 77 2.77 -6.39 -14.36
C HIS A 77 3.01 -7.80 -13.77
N GLU A 78 2.60 -8.02 -12.51
CA GLU A 78 2.70 -9.34 -11.89
C GLU A 78 1.80 -10.35 -12.60
N MET A 79 0.58 -9.97 -12.95
CA MET A 79 -0.37 -10.83 -13.65
C MET A 79 0.14 -11.22 -15.03
N GLU A 80 0.82 -10.34 -15.76
CA GLU A 80 1.46 -10.68 -17.04
C GLU A 80 2.47 -11.83 -16.88
N LYS A 81 3.28 -11.83 -15.81
CA LYS A 81 4.19 -12.94 -15.49
C LYS A 81 3.43 -14.23 -15.16
N ARG A 82 2.36 -14.13 -14.36
CA ARG A 82 1.51 -15.28 -14.00
C ARG A 82 0.83 -15.88 -15.23
N LEU A 83 0.39 -15.06 -16.18
CA LEU A 83 -0.22 -15.53 -17.43
C LEU A 83 0.79 -16.31 -18.29
N GLU A 84 2.04 -15.85 -18.37
CA GLU A 84 3.08 -16.58 -19.08
C GLU A 84 3.40 -17.93 -18.41
N GLN A 85 3.48 -17.94 -17.08
CA GLN A 85 3.61 -19.18 -16.31
C GLN A 85 2.45 -20.15 -16.56
N ILE A 86 1.21 -19.65 -16.62
CA ILE A 86 0.03 -20.46 -16.94
C ILE A 86 0.13 -21.07 -18.33
N ARG A 87 0.58 -20.31 -19.34
CA ARG A 87 0.74 -20.83 -20.71
C ARG A 87 1.74 -21.97 -20.76
N ALA A 88 2.92 -21.77 -20.18
CA ALA A 88 3.96 -22.80 -20.12
C ALA A 88 3.48 -24.07 -19.39
N GLU A 89 2.78 -23.92 -18.27
CA GLU A 89 2.24 -25.06 -17.51
C GLU A 89 1.07 -25.76 -18.21
N SER A 90 0.26 -24.99 -18.94
CA SER A 90 -0.84 -25.54 -19.73
C SER A 90 -0.31 -26.38 -20.87
N GLU A 91 0.73 -25.92 -21.58
CA GLU A 91 1.36 -26.68 -22.66
C GLU A 91 1.93 -28.02 -22.17
N LYS A 92 2.64 -28.04 -21.03
CA LYS A 92 3.11 -29.29 -20.40
C LYS A 92 1.97 -30.25 -20.10
N THR A 93 0.84 -29.73 -19.61
CA THR A 93 -0.34 -30.54 -19.27
C THR A 93 -1.05 -31.06 -20.53
N VAL A 94 -1.04 -30.29 -21.62
CA VAL A 94 -1.54 -30.71 -22.94
C VAL A 94 -0.63 -31.76 -23.60
N ASN A 95 0.66 -31.77 -23.32
CA ASN A 95 1.56 -32.78 -23.89
C ASN A 95 1.57 -34.10 -23.08
N ALA A 96 0.86 -34.17 -21.95
CA ALA A 96 0.75 -35.38 -21.14
C ALA A 96 -0.20 -36.41 -21.78
N ALA A 97 0.36 -37.38 -22.50
CA ALA A 97 -0.38 -38.40 -23.25
C ALA A 97 -1.22 -39.37 -22.41
N HIS A 98 -1.00 -39.42 -21.09
CA HIS A 98 -1.70 -40.34 -20.17
C HIS A 98 -3.01 -39.76 -19.61
N LEU A 99 -3.32 -38.50 -19.90
CA LEU A 99 -4.50 -37.81 -19.38
C LEU A 99 -5.57 -37.70 -20.47
N ASP A 100 -6.82 -37.96 -20.11
CA ASP A 100 -7.97 -37.63 -20.95
C ASP A 100 -8.21 -36.11 -20.99
N ASP A 101 -8.99 -35.66 -21.99
CA ASP A 101 -9.24 -34.24 -22.23
C ASP A 101 -9.95 -33.53 -21.08
N LYS A 102 -10.85 -34.23 -20.37
CA LYS A 102 -11.58 -33.63 -19.24
C LYS A 102 -10.63 -33.41 -18.06
N THR A 103 -9.86 -34.42 -17.70
CA THR A 103 -8.87 -34.35 -16.62
C THR A 103 -7.83 -33.26 -16.89
N ARG A 104 -7.39 -33.13 -18.15
CA ARG A 104 -6.47 -32.07 -18.58
C ARG A 104 -7.03 -30.67 -18.36
N LEU A 105 -8.30 -30.43 -18.75
CA LEU A 105 -8.96 -29.14 -18.53
C LEU A 105 -9.11 -28.81 -17.05
N GLU A 106 -9.44 -29.80 -16.22
CA GLU A 106 -9.55 -29.62 -14.76
C GLU A 106 -8.20 -29.26 -14.12
N ILE A 107 -7.11 -29.95 -14.51
CA ILE A 107 -5.76 -29.64 -14.02
C ILE A 107 -5.32 -28.24 -14.44
N ILE A 108 -5.54 -27.86 -15.70
CA ILE A 108 -5.18 -26.52 -16.19
C ILE A 108 -5.94 -25.43 -15.43
N ALA A 109 -7.24 -25.63 -15.21
CA ALA A 109 -8.07 -24.69 -14.45
C ALA A 109 -7.58 -24.53 -13.01
N GLU A 110 -7.28 -25.64 -12.33
CA GLU A 110 -6.82 -25.61 -10.94
C GLU A 110 -5.42 -25.01 -10.80
N LYS A 111 -4.48 -25.38 -11.68
CA LYS A 111 -3.15 -24.75 -11.74
C LYS A 111 -3.26 -23.23 -11.95
N SER A 112 -4.10 -22.81 -12.90
CA SER A 112 -4.33 -21.38 -13.17
C SER A 112 -4.88 -20.64 -11.95
N ARG A 113 -5.81 -21.27 -11.23
CA ARG A 113 -6.38 -20.73 -9.98
C ARG A 113 -5.31 -20.57 -8.90
N LEU A 114 -4.47 -21.57 -8.69
CA LEU A 114 -3.38 -21.53 -7.70
C LEU A 114 -2.37 -20.43 -8.03
N ILE A 115 -1.91 -20.37 -9.28
CA ILE A 115 -0.93 -19.38 -9.77
C ILE A 115 -1.45 -17.95 -9.58
N THR A 116 -2.76 -17.71 -9.72
CA THR A 116 -3.33 -16.35 -9.65
C THR A 116 -3.94 -15.99 -8.28
N SER A 117 -4.08 -16.96 -7.38
CA SER A 117 -4.78 -16.80 -6.10
C SER A 117 -4.28 -15.62 -5.25
N SER A 118 -2.95 -15.45 -5.16
CA SER A 118 -2.34 -14.38 -4.35
C SER A 118 -2.69 -12.98 -4.88
N VAL A 119 -2.79 -12.81 -6.20
CA VAL A 119 -3.15 -11.54 -6.84
C VAL A 119 -4.57 -11.13 -6.44
N TYR A 120 -5.51 -12.06 -6.53
CA TYR A 120 -6.90 -11.79 -6.15
C TYR A 120 -7.07 -11.54 -4.67
N ARG A 121 -6.31 -12.24 -3.81
CA ARG A 121 -6.34 -11.98 -2.36
C ARG A 121 -5.93 -10.54 -2.03
N ILE A 122 -4.89 -10.02 -2.67
CA ILE A 122 -4.46 -8.62 -2.48
C ILE A 122 -5.57 -7.64 -2.91
N LEU A 123 -6.28 -7.96 -4.00
CA LEU A 123 -7.38 -7.14 -4.49
C LEU A 123 -8.60 -7.19 -3.57
N ASP A 124 -8.95 -8.37 -3.07
CA ASP A 124 -10.05 -8.55 -2.12
C ASP A 124 -9.74 -7.79 -0.82
N ASP A 125 -8.52 -7.90 -0.28
CA ASP A 125 -8.05 -7.14 0.89
C ASP A 125 -8.15 -5.62 0.66
N LEU A 126 -7.76 -5.15 -0.53
CA LEU A 126 -7.86 -3.74 -0.89
C LEU A 126 -9.32 -3.29 -0.94
N TYR A 127 -10.19 -4.06 -1.60
CA TYR A 127 -11.62 -3.75 -1.72
C TYR A 127 -12.31 -3.72 -0.37
N GLU A 128 -12.05 -4.70 0.50
CA GLU A 128 -12.59 -4.73 1.86
C GLU A 128 -12.23 -3.45 2.61
N ARG A 129 -10.93 -3.08 2.61
CA ARG A 129 -10.44 -1.89 3.32
C ARG A 129 -11.01 -0.59 2.78
N THR A 130 -11.29 -0.49 1.48
CA THR A 130 -11.69 0.79 0.85
C THR A 130 -13.19 0.95 0.63
N CYS A 131 -13.92 -0.14 0.43
CA CYS A 131 -15.33 -0.11 0.01
C CYS A 131 -16.30 -0.74 1.00
N LEU A 132 -15.84 -1.68 1.85
CA LEU A 132 -16.69 -2.34 2.85
C LEU A 132 -16.58 -1.71 4.24
N ARG A 133 -15.44 -1.10 4.56
CA ARG A 133 -15.26 -0.34 5.81
C ARG A 133 -15.89 1.04 5.72
N GLU A 134 -16.33 1.54 6.87
CA GLU A 134 -16.92 2.88 6.96
C GLU A 134 -15.87 3.95 6.65
N PRO A 135 -16.14 4.87 5.69
CA PRO A 135 -15.24 5.96 5.38
C PRO A 135 -15.08 6.94 6.56
N THR A 136 -13.83 7.22 6.93
CA THR A 136 -13.48 8.14 8.03
C THR A 136 -13.39 9.59 7.57
N THR A 137 -13.07 9.82 6.29
CA THR A 137 -12.87 11.16 5.73
C THR A 137 -13.84 11.48 4.59
N GLN A 138 -14.02 12.77 4.30
CA GLN A 138 -14.87 13.17 3.16
C GLN A 138 -14.27 12.71 1.82
N ASN A 139 -12.94 12.71 1.70
CA ASN A 139 -12.25 12.21 0.52
C ASN A 139 -12.55 10.72 0.27
N GLU A 140 -12.55 9.90 1.32
CA GLU A 140 -12.88 8.47 1.24
C GLU A 140 -14.34 8.26 0.85
N ARG A 141 -15.29 9.01 1.45
CA ARG A 141 -16.71 8.96 1.07
C ARG A 141 -16.92 9.26 -0.41
N LEU A 142 -16.29 10.33 -0.90
CA LEU A 142 -16.36 10.72 -2.31
C LEU A 142 -15.76 9.65 -3.22
N PHE A 143 -14.66 9.00 -2.81
CA PHE A 143 -14.08 7.91 -3.57
C PHE A 143 -15.08 6.75 -3.73
N VAL A 144 -15.68 6.29 -2.64
CA VAL A 144 -16.67 5.20 -2.67
C VAL A 144 -17.90 5.61 -3.49
N GLN A 145 -18.38 6.84 -3.37
CA GLN A 145 -19.51 7.34 -4.15
C GLN A 145 -19.24 7.31 -5.67
N VAL A 146 -18.01 7.65 -6.10
CA VAL A 146 -17.65 7.75 -7.52
C VAL A 146 -17.27 6.40 -8.13
N TYR A 147 -16.67 5.51 -7.34
CA TYR A 147 -16.04 4.28 -7.82
C TYR A 147 -16.63 2.99 -7.24
N GLY A 148 -17.40 3.02 -6.16
CA GLY A 148 -17.86 1.84 -5.45
C GLY A 148 -18.60 0.83 -6.34
N GLU A 149 -19.60 1.30 -7.09
CA GLU A 149 -20.35 0.45 -8.04
C GLU A 149 -19.46 -0.08 -9.18
N LYS A 150 -18.54 0.74 -9.68
CA LYS A 150 -17.61 0.34 -10.76
C LYS A 150 -16.65 -0.74 -10.28
N LEU A 151 -16.13 -0.59 -9.07
CA LEU A 151 -15.26 -1.58 -8.43
C LEU A 151 -16.03 -2.87 -8.16
N GLN A 152 -17.24 -2.78 -7.61
CA GLN A 152 -18.10 -3.95 -7.41
C GLN A 152 -18.34 -4.71 -8.72
N SER A 153 -18.77 -4.00 -9.77
CA SER A 153 -19.01 -4.60 -11.09
C SER A 153 -17.74 -5.21 -11.68
N MET A 154 -16.59 -4.57 -11.53
CA MET A 154 -15.28 -5.10 -11.95
C MET A 154 -14.99 -6.47 -11.29
N PHE A 155 -15.22 -6.60 -9.98
CA PHE A 155 -15.04 -7.87 -9.28
C PHE A 155 -16.04 -8.95 -9.73
N GLU A 156 -17.30 -8.58 -9.95
CA GLU A 156 -18.34 -9.48 -10.44
C GLU A 156 -18.00 -10.01 -11.85
N GLN A 157 -17.61 -9.12 -12.77
CA GLN A 157 -17.16 -9.48 -14.11
C GLN A 157 -15.92 -10.38 -14.07
N SER A 158 -14.97 -10.11 -13.18
CA SER A 158 -13.81 -10.98 -13.00
C SER A 158 -14.21 -12.38 -12.53
N ARG A 159 -15.08 -12.49 -11.52
CA ARG A 159 -15.58 -13.76 -10.98
C ARG A 159 -16.32 -14.59 -12.02
N ALA A 160 -17.14 -13.94 -12.86
CA ALA A 160 -17.86 -14.61 -13.95
C ALA A 160 -16.92 -15.23 -15.00
N ASN A 161 -15.70 -14.69 -15.14
CA ASN A 161 -14.74 -15.09 -16.17
C ASN A 161 -13.58 -15.96 -15.66
N ARG A 162 -13.64 -16.50 -14.43
CA ARG A 162 -12.52 -17.23 -13.78
C ARG A 162 -12.00 -18.47 -14.51
N LYS A 163 -12.73 -18.96 -15.52
CA LYS A 163 -12.27 -20.03 -16.41
C LYS A 163 -11.10 -19.62 -17.32
N SER A 164 -10.89 -18.32 -17.55
CA SER A 164 -9.74 -17.80 -18.29
C SER A 164 -9.09 -16.70 -17.48
N ALA A 165 -7.81 -16.87 -17.17
CA ALA A 165 -7.02 -15.91 -16.41
C ALA A 165 -6.99 -14.55 -17.11
N GLU A 166 -6.81 -14.50 -18.44
CA GLU A 166 -6.84 -13.27 -19.24
C GLU A 166 -8.20 -12.56 -19.16
N LYS A 167 -9.30 -13.27 -19.40
CA LYS A 167 -10.65 -12.68 -19.37
C LYS A 167 -11.03 -12.21 -17.97
N SER A 168 -10.64 -12.96 -16.94
CA SER A 168 -10.89 -12.58 -15.54
C SER A 168 -10.03 -11.40 -15.07
N TRP A 169 -8.91 -11.11 -15.74
CA TRP A 169 -8.08 -9.94 -15.45
C TRP A 169 -8.50 -8.67 -16.22
N ALA A 170 -9.08 -8.81 -17.40
CA ALA A 170 -9.45 -7.69 -18.27
C ALA A 170 -10.24 -6.55 -17.58
N PRO A 171 -11.22 -6.81 -16.68
CA PRO A 171 -11.91 -5.74 -15.96
C PRO A 171 -10.99 -4.88 -15.09
N PHE A 172 -9.98 -5.47 -14.44
CA PHE A 172 -9.00 -4.75 -13.62
C PHE A 172 -8.11 -3.85 -14.47
N LYS A 173 -7.66 -4.34 -15.64
CA LYS A 173 -6.89 -3.56 -16.60
C LYS A 173 -7.69 -2.37 -17.14
N HIS A 174 -8.99 -2.56 -17.38
CA HIS A 174 -9.90 -1.46 -17.75
C HIS A 174 -10.03 -0.41 -16.63
N MET A 175 -10.25 -0.85 -15.38
CA MET A 175 -10.33 0.04 -14.22
C MET A 175 -9.03 0.83 -14.02
N LEU A 176 -7.86 0.19 -14.18
CA LEU A 176 -6.56 0.86 -14.14
C LEU A 176 -6.48 1.99 -15.20
N GLY A 177 -6.94 1.73 -16.43
CA GLY A 177 -7.01 2.73 -17.49
C GLY A 177 -7.86 3.95 -17.12
N ILE A 178 -9.02 3.74 -16.49
CA ILE A 178 -9.89 4.82 -16.00
C ILE A 178 -9.16 5.68 -14.95
N LEU A 179 -8.48 5.06 -14.00
CA LEU A 179 -7.75 5.77 -12.93
C LEU A 179 -6.57 6.56 -13.48
N LEU A 180 -5.77 5.95 -14.36
CA LEU A 180 -4.62 6.60 -14.99
C LEU A 180 -5.04 7.81 -15.83
N GLN A 181 -6.09 7.68 -16.65
CA GLN A 181 -6.59 8.78 -17.48
C GLN A 181 -7.01 9.98 -16.65
N LYS A 182 -7.65 9.76 -15.48
CA LYS A 182 -8.04 10.83 -14.57
C LYS A 182 -6.83 11.48 -13.90
N ASN A 183 -5.84 10.68 -13.49
CA ASN A 183 -4.61 11.16 -12.87
C ASN A 183 -3.78 12.03 -13.82
N SER A 184 -3.69 11.68 -15.11
CA SER A 184 -2.97 12.48 -16.11
C SER A 184 -3.61 13.85 -16.40
N ARG A 185 -4.94 13.98 -16.22
CA ARG A 185 -5.65 15.26 -16.41
C ARG A 185 -5.53 16.21 -15.22
N ARG A 186 -5.15 15.69 -14.05
CA ARG A 186 -4.94 16.47 -12.83
C ARG A 186 -3.46 16.80 -12.70
N GLY A 187 -3.10 18.03 -13.05
CA GLY A 187 -1.81 18.62 -12.67
C GLY A 187 -1.67 18.74 -11.15
N GLY A 188 -0.78 19.64 -10.70
CA GLY A 188 -0.72 19.97 -9.27
C GLY A 188 -2.10 20.46 -8.81
N HIS A 189 -2.63 19.88 -7.74
CA HIS A 189 -3.93 20.28 -7.20
C HIS A 189 -3.87 20.40 -5.68
N ALA A 190 -4.66 21.31 -5.15
CA ALA A 190 -4.80 21.51 -3.71
C ALA A 190 -5.82 20.53 -3.15
N LEU A 191 -5.51 20.00 -1.96
CA LEU A 191 -6.40 19.23 -1.10
C LEU A 191 -6.72 20.09 0.12
N GLN A 192 -7.96 19.99 0.60
CA GLN A 192 -8.37 20.62 1.84
C GLN A 192 -8.12 19.66 3.00
N MET A 193 -7.34 20.08 4.00
CA MET A 193 -7.02 19.28 5.18
C MET A 193 -8.28 18.71 5.87
N PRO A 194 -9.37 19.48 6.09
CA PRO A 194 -10.60 18.93 6.68
C PRO A 194 -11.21 17.76 5.88
N GLU A 195 -10.98 17.68 4.57
CA GLU A 195 -11.52 16.62 3.71
C GLU A 195 -10.68 15.34 3.75
N ILE A 196 -9.38 15.43 4.05
CA ILE A 196 -8.41 14.32 4.03
C ILE A 196 -7.96 13.87 5.43
N SER A 197 -8.08 14.76 6.42
CA SER A 197 -7.84 14.49 7.84
C SER A 197 -8.52 15.58 8.70
N PRO A 198 -9.72 15.28 9.23
CA PRO A 198 -10.37 16.11 10.24
C PRO A 198 -9.49 16.29 11.49
N ILE A 199 -8.79 15.23 11.91
CA ILE A 199 -7.93 15.22 13.10
C ILE A 199 -6.79 16.24 12.96
N LEU A 200 -6.04 16.21 11.85
CA LEU A 200 -4.98 17.21 11.62
C LEU A 200 -5.54 18.62 11.42
N SER A 201 -6.76 18.75 10.89
CA SER A 201 -7.41 20.05 10.74
C SER A 201 -7.84 20.67 12.07
N GLU A 202 -8.11 19.84 13.09
CA GLU A 202 -8.51 20.27 14.44
C GLU A 202 -7.32 20.40 15.39
N LEU A 203 -6.14 19.87 15.00
CA LEU A 203 -4.90 19.98 15.76
C LEU A 203 -4.58 21.46 16.07
N SER A 204 -4.46 21.75 17.37
CA SER A 204 -4.24 23.08 17.90
C SER A 204 -3.39 23.01 19.16
N LYS A 205 -2.34 23.83 19.23
CA LYS A 205 -1.40 23.94 20.36
C LYS A 205 -0.90 22.57 20.85
N SER A 206 -0.42 21.75 19.93
CA SER A 206 0.04 20.39 20.23
C SER A 206 1.40 20.40 20.92
N SER A 207 1.68 19.32 21.66
CA SER A 207 3.01 19.03 22.20
C SER A 207 3.89 18.27 21.22
N ILE A 208 3.39 17.94 20.02
CA ILE A 208 4.15 17.23 18.98
C ILE A 208 5.26 18.14 18.44
N PRO A 209 6.53 17.72 18.46
CA PRO A 209 7.64 18.44 17.83
C PRO A 209 7.47 18.62 16.32
N ILE A 210 7.94 19.74 15.77
CA ILE A 210 8.13 19.87 14.33
C ILE A 210 9.20 18.85 13.89
N PRO A 211 8.96 18.07 12.82
CA PRO A 211 9.96 17.11 12.30
C PRO A 211 11.27 17.79 11.87
N GLY A 212 12.41 17.09 12.01
CA GLY A 212 13.73 17.58 11.58
C GLY A 212 14.49 18.37 12.66
N GLN A 213 14.17 18.16 13.93
CA GLN A 213 14.79 18.83 15.08
C GLN A 213 15.64 17.88 15.94
N GLU A 214 16.23 16.83 15.34
CA GLU A 214 16.94 15.77 16.08
C GLU A 214 18.19 16.27 16.82
N ASN A 215 18.76 17.39 16.36
CA ASN A 215 19.98 17.99 16.94
C ASN A 215 19.68 19.13 17.94
N ILE A 216 18.41 19.39 18.25
CA ILE A 216 17.99 20.47 19.15
C ILE A 216 17.72 19.88 20.55
N GLU A 217 18.12 20.60 21.60
CA GLU A 217 17.79 20.18 22.97
C GLU A 217 16.27 20.21 23.19
N PHE A 218 15.74 19.24 23.94
CA PHE A 218 14.30 19.10 24.14
C PHE A 218 13.63 20.36 24.70
N SER A 219 14.33 21.15 25.52
CA SER A 219 13.83 22.42 26.07
C SER A 219 13.65 23.53 25.03
N GLU A 220 14.27 23.41 23.85
CA GLU A 220 14.23 24.40 22.77
C GLU A 220 13.44 23.91 21.55
N VAL A 221 12.88 22.70 21.61
CA VAL A 221 12.10 22.10 20.52
C VAL A 221 10.85 22.92 20.25
N VAL A 222 10.62 23.20 18.97
CA VAL A 222 9.41 23.86 18.49
C VAL A 222 8.33 22.80 18.31
N THR A 223 7.15 23.05 18.87
CA THR A 223 6.00 22.15 18.68
C THR A 223 5.03 22.67 17.63
N ILE A 224 4.19 21.78 17.11
CA ILE A 224 3.16 22.10 16.13
C ILE A 224 2.03 22.88 16.83
N ASP A 225 1.86 24.15 16.49
CA ASP A 225 0.68 24.92 16.88
C ASP A 225 -0.54 24.49 16.06
N ARG A 226 -0.42 24.38 14.73
CA ARG A 226 -1.52 23.91 13.86
C ARG A 226 -1.02 23.45 12.50
N VAL A 227 -1.84 22.68 11.80
CA VAL A 227 -1.61 22.31 10.40
C VAL A 227 -2.33 23.31 9.47
N LEU A 228 -1.68 23.72 8.38
CA LEU A 228 -2.33 24.55 7.37
C LEU A 228 -3.43 23.78 6.63
N LYS A 229 -4.52 24.47 6.32
CA LYS A 229 -5.72 23.88 5.71
C LYS A 229 -5.51 23.42 4.27
N ASN A 230 -4.46 23.88 3.59
CA ASN A 230 -4.18 23.55 2.20
C ASN A 230 -2.96 22.63 2.12
N ALA A 231 -3.13 21.44 1.55
CA ALA A 231 -2.04 20.57 1.14
C ALA A 231 -1.93 20.58 -0.39
N LEU A 232 -0.72 20.60 -0.95
CA LEU A 232 -0.51 20.61 -2.40
C LEU A 232 0.02 19.26 -2.87
N VAL A 233 -0.66 18.65 -3.83
CA VAL A 233 -0.13 17.47 -4.53
C VAL A 233 0.81 17.93 -5.62
N LEU A 234 2.09 17.54 -5.55
CA LEU A 234 3.08 17.92 -6.56
C LEU A 234 2.90 17.12 -7.86
N PRO A 235 3.09 17.74 -9.04
CA PRO A 235 2.89 17.10 -10.34
C PRO A 235 4.08 16.21 -10.74
N THR A 236 4.41 15.22 -9.91
CA THR A 236 5.47 14.24 -10.16
C THR A 236 4.89 12.82 -10.22
N LYS A 237 5.70 11.83 -10.63
CA LYS A 237 5.28 10.42 -10.66
C LYS A 237 4.87 9.91 -9.27
N THR A 238 5.56 10.36 -8.22
CA THR A 238 5.33 9.94 -6.83
C THR A 238 4.25 10.78 -6.12
N ARG A 239 3.80 11.89 -6.71
CA ARG A 239 2.73 12.76 -6.20
C ARG A 239 2.78 13.03 -4.68
N PRO A 240 3.93 13.48 -4.15
CA PRO A 240 4.05 13.80 -2.73
C PRO A 240 3.12 14.95 -2.37
N LYS A 241 2.65 14.94 -1.11
CA LYS A 241 1.77 15.97 -0.55
C LYS A 241 2.66 16.92 0.22
N LYS A 242 2.76 18.16 -0.26
CA LYS A 242 3.40 19.25 0.46
C LYS A 242 2.43 19.75 1.52
N ILE A 243 2.79 19.56 2.79
CA ILE A 243 2.00 19.96 3.96
C ILE A 243 2.79 21.03 4.70
N ALA A 244 2.08 21.98 5.30
CA ALA A 244 2.70 23.06 6.05
C ALA A 244 2.11 23.11 7.47
N PHE A 245 2.97 23.47 8.42
CA PHE A 245 2.68 23.58 9.85
C PHE A 245 3.01 24.98 10.32
N ILE A 246 2.31 25.44 11.35
CA ILE A 246 2.71 26.61 12.12
C ILE A 246 3.33 26.10 13.43
N GLY A 247 4.54 26.55 13.73
CA GLY A 247 5.22 26.25 15.00
C GLY A 247 4.67 27.07 16.17
N SER A 248 5.01 26.67 17.38
CA SER A 248 4.64 27.36 18.64
C SER A 248 5.05 28.84 18.68
N GLU A 249 6.10 29.22 17.95
CA GLU A 249 6.61 30.59 17.79
C GLU A 249 5.98 31.34 16.59
N GLY A 250 5.01 30.72 15.91
CA GLY A 250 4.23 31.33 14.84
C GLY A 250 4.87 31.29 13.45
N LYS A 251 6.01 30.62 13.27
CA LYS A 251 6.65 30.47 11.95
C LYS A 251 6.05 29.29 11.18
N GLU A 252 6.07 29.40 9.86
CA GLU A 252 5.63 28.33 8.96
C GLU A 252 6.78 27.36 8.66
N TYR A 253 6.49 26.06 8.78
CA TYR A 253 7.38 24.95 8.43
C TYR A 253 6.72 24.12 7.35
N VAL A 254 7.46 23.78 6.32
CA VAL A 254 6.94 23.06 5.16
C VAL A 254 7.69 21.76 5.02
N THR A 255 6.93 20.67 4.87
CA THR A 255 7.44 19.31 4.66
C THR A 255 6.86 18.71 3.38
#